data_AF-A0A2N1MKV3-F1
#
_entry.id   AF-A0A2N1MKV3-F1
#
_cell.length_a   1.000
_cell.length_b   1.000
_cell.length_c   1.000
_cell.angle_alpha   90.00
_cell.angle_beta   90.00
_cell.angle_gamma   90.00
#
_symmetry.space_group_name_H-M   'P 1'
#
loop_
_entity.id
_entity.type
_entity.pdbx_description
1 polymer ?
#
loop_
_entity_poly.entity_id
_entity_poly.type
_entity_poly.pdbx_seq_one_letter_code
_entity_poly.pdbx_strand_id
1 'polypeptide(L)'
;MSFDDFNLYWKKHLIPGGLRAWRKKCSELIWKNEMLNSEFDWNRTLQFISNRNSNCCKSWEIEKEDVWERSYKIKNFLKELPTYEILYNKRDVNMIETDQCIRCKNGVENWDHLWICEKNELTIKEVIERSISDFEEHLLNEEKHEEVKLLQNMNFSFLKILYEKSEVLIGKDKYWELIRGVYNGKFNKVSKDKDEKELINELWVFCFNALKKEF
;
A
#
# COMPACT_ATOMS: atom_id res chain seq x y z
N MET A 1 -23.89 -45.09 10.98
CA MET A 1 -24.03 -44.23 9.78
C MET A 1 -24.52 -42.88 10.26
N SER A 2 -23.63 -42.01 10.71
CA SER A 2 -24.01 -40.67 11.19
C SER A 2 -23.97 -39.71 10.00
N PHE A 3 -25.11 -39.06 9.79
CA PHE A 3 -25.35 -38.09 8.73
C PHE A 3 -24.43 -36.87 8.90
N ASP A 4 -23.89 -36.38 7.78
CA ASP A 4 -23.18 -35.10 7.67
C ASP A 4 -24.14 -33.94 8.02
N ASP A 5 -24.11 -33.50 9.27
CA ASP A 5 -24.99 -32.45 9.82
C ASP A 5 -24.63 -31.00 9.41
N PHE A 6 -23.81 -30.78 8.37
CA PHE A 6 -23.44 -29.42 7.94
C PHE A 6 -23.41 -29.24 6.41
N ASN A 7 -24.54 -29.49 5.75
CA ASN A 7 -24.70 -29.22 4.32
C ASN A 7 -25.02 -27.73 4.06
N LEU A 8 -24.20 -27.06 3.25
CA LEU A 8 -24.32 -25.65 2.90
C LEU A 8 -25.15 -25.44 1.63
N TYR A 9 -26.15 -24.58 1.74
CA TYR A 9 -27.07 -24.23 0.65
C TYR A 9 -26.90 -22.75 0.25
N TRP A 10 -26.94 -22.47 -1.06
CA TRP A 10 -27.05 -21.11 -1.59
C TRP A 10 -28.21 -21.03 -2.59
N LYS A 11 -29.15 -20.11 -2.38
CA LYS A 11 -30.40 -19.97 -3.18
C LYS A 11 -31.10 -21.31 -3.43
N LYS A 12 -31.22 -22.14 -2.38
CA LYS A 12 -31.86 -23.47 -2.40
C LYS A 12 -31.14 -24.55 -3.24
N HIS A 13 -29.93 -24.29 -3.73
CA HIS A 13 -29.08 -25.31 -4.34
C HIS A 13 -28.01 -25.77 -3.34
N LEU A 14 -27.88 -27.10 -3.19
CA LEU A 14 -26.83 -27.73 -2.39
C LEU A 14 -25.47 -27.49 -3.06
N ILE A 15 -24.50 -26.99 -2.30
CA ILE A 15 -23.12 -26.83 -2.80
C ILE A 15 -22.33 -28.09 -2.42
N PRO A 16 -21.99 -28.97 -3.38
CA PRO A 16 -21.12 -30.11 -3.10
C PRO A 16 -19.67 -29.64 -2.88
N GLY A 17 -19.06 -30.06 -1.78
CA GLY A 17 -17.68 -29.76 -1.42
C GLY A 17 -17.54 -28.62 -0.39
N GLY A 18 -16.54 -28.74 0.48
CA GLY A 18 -16.35 -27.81 1.60
C GLY A 18 -16.16 -26.37 1.12
N LEU A 19 -17.16 -25.51 1.38
CA LEU A 19 -17.18 -24.07 1.06
C LEU A 19 -15.87 -23.35 1.41
N ARG A 20 -15.24 -23.77 2.51
CA ARG A 20 -13.95 -23.26 2.96
C ARG A 20 -12.82 -23.47 1.95
N ALA A 21 -12.75 -24.66 1.34
CA ALA A 21 -11.70 -25.00 0.38
C ALA A 21 -11.89 -24.24 -0.94
N TRP A 22 -13.13 -24.11 -1.42
CA TRP A 22 -13.44 -23.30 -2.60
C TRP A 22 -13.18 -21.82 -2.35
N ARG A 23 -13.65 -21.28 -1.21
CA ARG A 23 -13.41 -19.87 -0.84
C ARG A 23 -11.92 -19.58 -0.66
N LYS A 24 -11.15 -20.52 -0.11
CA LYS A 24 -9.69 -20.43 -0.04
C LYS A 24 -9.05 -20.38 -1.43
N LYS A 25 -9.46 -21.24 -2.36
CA LYS A 25 -9.01 -21.19 -3.77
C LYS A 25 -9.39 -19.86 -4.45
N CYS A 26 -10.60 -19.35 -4.24
CA CYS A 26 -11.02 -18.06 -4.77
C CYS A 26 -10.20 -16.91 -4.19
N SER A 27 -10.00 -16.87 -2.87
CA SER A 27 -9.09 -15.90 -2.24
C SER A 27 -7.69 -16.04 -2.82
N GLU A 28 -7.12 -17.23 -2.88
CA GLU A 28 -5.79 -17.47 -3.47
C GLU A 28 -5.71 -17.03 -4.93
N LEU A 29 -6.77 -17.21 -5.74
CA LEU A 29 -6.82 -16.75 -7.13
C LEU A 29 -6.95 -15.23 -7.23
N ILE A 30 -7.74 -14.59 -6.35
CA ILE A 30 -7.83 -13.12 -6.26
C ILE A 30 -6.47 -12.55 -5.86
N TRP A 31 -5.86 -13.09 -4.80
CA TRP A 31 -4.51 -12.72 -4.38
C TRP A 31 -3.51 -12.94 -5.50
N LYS A 32 -3.48 -14.12 -6.15
CA LYS A 32 -2.58 -14.39 -7.28
C LYS A 32 -2.82 -13.46 -8.47
N ASN A 33 -4.06 -13.09 -8.76
CA ASN A 33 -4.39 -12.16 -9.85
C ASN A 33 -3.92 -10.73 -9.52
N GLU A 34 -4.14 -10.27 -8.28
CA GLU A 34 -3.57 -9.02 -7.78
C GLU A 34 -2.03 -9.05 -7.76
N MET A 35 -1.42 -10.19 -7.40
CA MET A 35 0.04 -10.40 -7.24
C MET A 35 0.78 -10.66 -8.55
N LEU A 36 0.11 -11.05 -9.63
CA LEU A 36 0.74 -11.39 -10.92
C LEU A 36 0.32 -10.43 -12.04
N ASN A 37 -0.25 -9.29 -11.68
CA ASN A 37 -0.60 -8.28 -12.67
C ASN A 37 0.68 -7.68 -13.27
N SER A 38 0.74 -7.66 -14.61
CA SER A 38 1.86 -7.11 -15.37
C SER A 38 1.96 -5.58 -15.31
N GLU A 39 0.95 -4.88 -14.77
CA GLU A 39 0.99 -3.43 -14.60
C GLU A 39 2.00 -3.01 -13.52
N PHE A 40 2.27 -3.86 -12.52
CA PHE A 40 3.19 -3.54 -11.43
C PHE A 40 4.63 -3.97 -11.73
N ASP A 41 5.58 -3.12 -11.35
CA ASP A 41 6.98 -3.52 -11.30
C ASP A 41 7.23 -4.28 -10.00
N TRP A 42 7.08 -5.60 -10.08
CA TRP A 42 7.32 -6.49 -8.94
C TRP A 42 8.76 -6.49 -8.46
N ASN A 43 9.73 -6.21 -9.34
CA ASN A 43 11.13 -6.14 -8.92
C ASN A 43 11.35 -4.94 -7.99
N ARG A 44 10.92 -3.74 -8.41
CA ARG A 44 10.99 -2.52 -7.57
C ARG A 44 10.13 -2.64 -6.32
N THR A 45 8.91 -3.14 -6.46
CA THR A 45 7.98 -3.36 -5.34
C THR A 45 8.57 -4.30 -4.29
N LEU A 46 9.10 -5.45 -4.68
CA LEU A 46 9.69 -6.41 -3.74
C LEU A 46 10.98 -5.88 -3.14
N GLN A 47 11.82 -5.16 -3.90
CA GLN A 47 13.00 -4.48 -3.36
C GLN A 47 12.61 -3.47 -2.27
N PHE A 48 11.57 -2.68 -2.52
CA PHE A 48 11.05 -1.70 -1.57
C PHE A 48 10.47 -2.35 -0.30
N ILE A 49 9.59 -3.36 -0.44
CA ILE A 49 8.96 -4.04 0.71
C ILE A 49 10.00 -4.77 1.56
N SER A 50 11.01 -5.35 0.94
CA SER A 50 12.07 -6.09 1.64
C SER A 50 13.21 -5.21 2.17
N ASN A 51 13.11 -3.88 2.06
CA ASN A 51 14.15 -2.91 2.42
C ASN A 51 15.50 -3.17 1.72
N ARG A 52 15.50 -3.83 0.55
CA ARG A 52 16.73 -4.07 -0.23
C ARG A 52 17.24 -2.83 -0.96
N ASN A 53 16.50 -1.73 -0.89
CA ASN A 53 16.87 -0.41 -1.39
C ASN A 53 17.70 0.41 -0.38
N SER A 54 17.79 -0.02 0.89
CA SER A 54 18.63 0.63 1.90
C SER A 54 20.00 -0.06 2.01
N ASN A 55 21.04 0.70 2.36
CA ASN A 55 22.42 0.19 2.51
C ASN A 55 22.58 -0.85 3.63
N CYS A 56 21.58 -1.09 4.48
CA CYS A 56 21.68 -2.05 5.60
C CYS A 56 21.73 -3.51 5.14
N CYS A 57 21.25 -3.83 3.92
CA CYS A 57 21.31 -5.19 3.39
C CYS A 57 22.73 -5.63 2.95
N LYS A 58 23.74 -4.77 3.12
CA LYS A 58 25.16 -5.08 2.85
C LYS A 58 25.90 -5.58 4.09
N SER A 59 25.33 -5.46 5.31
CA SER A 59 25.88 -6.04 6.53
C SER A 59 24.99 -7.19 7.02
N TRP A 60 25.59 -8.13 7.76
CA TRP A 60 24.86 -9.25 8.38
C TRP A 60 24.12 -8.84 9.66
N GLU A 61 24.06 -7.55 9.96
CA GLU A 61 23.47 -6.98 11.16
C GLU A 61 22.14 -6.30 10.78
N ILE A 62 21.04 -6.87 11.27
CA ILE A 62 19.70 -6.31 11.06
C ILE A 62 19.39 -5.42 12.27
N GLU A 63 19.39 -4.11 12.06
CA GLU A 63 18.96 -3.12 13.05
C GLU A 63 17.46 -3.29 13.37
N LYS A 64 17.04 -2.96 14.61
CA LYS A 64 15.63 -3.17 15.04
C LYS A 64 14.66 -2.34 14.21
N GLU A 65 15.07 -1.14 13.82
CA GLU A 65 14.36 -0.19 13.00
C GLU A 65 14.05 -0.79 11.62
N ASP A 66 15.01 -1.47 11.00
CA ASP A 66 14.82 -2.18 9.72
C ASP A 66 13.75 -3.29 9.83
N VAL A 67 13.79 -4.07 10.91
CA VAL A 67 12.79 -5.12 11.16
C VAL A 67 11.39 -4.53 11.24
N TRP A 68 11.23 -3.42 11.97
CA TRP A 68 9.94 -2.76 12.15
C TRP A 68 9.43 -2.12 10.87
N GLU A 69 10.31 -1.47 10.11
CA GLU A 69 9.94 -0.86 8.84
C GLU A 69 9.49 -1.92 7.82
N ARG A 70 10.25 -3.01 7.68
CA ARG A 70 9.88 -4.13 6.83
C ARG A 70 8.58 -4.78 7.27
N SER A 71 8.40 -4.97 8.59
CA SER A 71 7.16 -5.51 9.16
C SER A 71 5.96 -4.63 8.81
N TYR A 72 6.11 -3.30 8.93
CA TYR A 72 5.08 -2.34 8.55
C TYR A 72 4.78 -2.45 7.05
N LYS A 73 5.78 -2.39 6.17
CA LYS A 73 5.57 -2.47 4.71
C LYS A 73 4.85 -3.75 4.30
N ILE A 74 5.23 -4.91 4.86
CA ILE A 74 4.57 -6.19 4.60
C ILE A 74 3.11 -6.17 5.07
N LYS A 75 2.85 -5.73 6.31
CA LYS A 75 1.49 -5.68 6.86
C LYS A 75 0.62 -4.71 6.08
N ASN A 76 1.16 -3.55 5.72
CA ASN A 76 0.46 -2.55 4.92
C ASN A 76 0.13 -3.08 3.52
N PHE A 77 1.08 -3.75 2.87
CA PHE A 77 0.89 -4.42 1.59
C PHE A 77 -0.23 -5.47 1.63
N LEU A 78 -0.30 -6.25 2.72
CA LEU A 78 -1.34 -7.25 2.94
C LEU A 78 -2.67 -6.67 3.47
N LYS A 79 -2.73 -5.37 3.79
CA LYS A 79 -3.86 -4.71 4.48
C LYS A 79 -4.16 -5.34 5.85
N GLU A 80 -3.12 -5.82 6.52
CA GLU A 80 -3.15 -6.44 7.84
C GLU A 80 -2.48 -5.55 8.91
N LEU A 81 -2.54 -4.22 8.71
CA LEU A 81 -2.19 -3.28 9.77
C LEU A 81 -3.06 -3.54 11.01
N PRO A 82 -2.57 -3.23 12.23
CA PRO A 82 -3.31 -3.46 13.46
C PRO A 82 -4.46 -2.45 13.63
N THR A 83 -5.50 -2.56 12.80
CA THR A 83 -6.71 -1.73 12.88
C THR A 83 -7.62 -2.23 14.01
N TYR A 84 -8.52 -1.38 14.52
CA TYR A 84 -9.47 -1.82 15.55
C TYR A 84 -10.35 -2.98 15.08
N GLU A 85 -10.72 -3.06 13.80
CA GLU A 85 -11.39 -4.25 13.24
C GLU A 85 -10.57 -5.52 13.45
N ILE A 86 -9.26 -5.50 13.17
CA ILE A 86 -8.40 -6.69 13.30
C ILE A 86 -8.13 -7.01 14.78
N LEU A 87 -7.88 -5.99 15.60
CA LEU A 87 -7.58 -6.19 17.02
C LEU A 87 -8.80 -6.72 17.78
N TYR A 88 -9.97 -6.13 17.54
CA TYR A 88 -11.24 -6.55 18.13
C TYR A 88 -11.71 -7.90 17.56
N ASN A 89 -11.91 -8.01 16.24
CA ASN A 89 -12.58 -9.17 15.65
C ASN A 89 -11.68 -10.41 15.46
N LYS A 90 -10.35 -10.25 15.34
CA LYS A 90 -9.46 -11.37 14.99
C LYS A 90 -8.49 -11.79 16.08
N ARG A 91 -8.08 -10.86 16.94
CA ARG A 91 -7.03 -11.12 17.95
C ARG A 91 -7.56 -11.16 19.38
N ASP A 92 -8.80 -10.75 19.62
CA ASP A 92 -9.45 -10.73 20.92
C ASP A 92 -8.55 -10.11 22.00
N VAL A 93 -8.01 -8.93 21.69
CA VAL A 93 -7.05 -8.25 22.57
C VAL A 93 -7.81 -7.64 23.75
N ASN A 94 -7.44 -8.06 24.96
CA ASN A 94 -7.97 -7.48 26.20
C ASN A 94 -7.90 -5.94 26.16
N MET A 95 -8.99 -5.27 26.57
CA MET A 95 -9.19 -3.81 26.61
C MET A 95 -9.62 -3.11 25.31
N ILE A 96 -9.75 -3.81 24.18
CA ILE A 96 -10.41 -3.24 23.00
C ILE A 96 -11.83 -3.80 22.92
N GLU A 97 -12.82 -2.95 23.19
CA GLU A 97 -14.22 -3.37 23.33
C GLU A 97 -15.07 -3.11 22.09
N THR A 98 -14.52 -2.39 21.10
CA THR A 98 -15.22 -2.05 19.84
C THR A 98 -14.24 -2.05 18.66
N ASP A 99 -14.76 -2.24 17.45
CA ASP A 99 -14.01 -2.07 16.20
C ASP A 99 -14.14 -0.64 15.61
N GLN A 100 -14.72 0.29 16.38
CA GLN A 100 -14.96 1.65 15.92
C GLN A 100 -13.66 2.43 15.78
N CYS A 101 -13.58 3.32 14.79
CA CYS A 101 -12.41 4.19 14.64
C CYS A 101 -12.23 5.10 15.84
N ILE A 102 -11.01 5.10 16.40
CA ILE A 102 -10.71 5.92 17.58
C ILE A 102 -10.75 7.42 17.28
N ARG A 103 -10.48 7.82 16.03
CA ARG A 103 -10.41 9.22 15.60
C ARG A 103 -11.81 9.82 15.46
N CYS A 104 -12.65 9.25 14.61
CA CYS A 104 -13.98 9.79 14.31
C CYS A 104 -15.10 9.20 15.18
N LYS A 105 -14.86 8.05 15.84
CA LYS A 105 -15.88 7.26 16.58
C LYS A 105 -17.08 6.86 15.72
N ASN A 106 -16.92 6.90 14.40
CA ASN A 106 -17.96 6.63 13.41
C ASN A 106 -17.49 5.52 12.48
N GLY A 107 -18.28 4.44 12.40
CA GLY A 107 -17.97 3.30 11.53
C GLY A 107 -16.80 2.45 12.02
N VAL A 108 -16.52 1.37 11.28
CA VAL A 108 -15.50 0.37 11.59
C VAL A 108 -14.13 0.86 11.11
N GLU A 109 -13.12 0.78 11.98
CA GLU A 109 -11.74 1.05 11.62
C GLU A 109 -11.14 -0.14 10.87
N ASN A 110 -11.35 -0.14 9.56
CA ASN A 110 -10.67 -1.04 8.64
C ASN A 110 -9.46 -0.33 7.99
N TRP A 111 -8.67 -1.08 7.22
CA TRP A 111 -7.46 -0.55 6.59
C TRP A 111 -7.76 0.65 5.68
N ASP A 112 -8.90 0.66 4.98
CA ASP A 112 -9.29 1.78 4.12
C ASP A 112 -9.61 3.03 4.95
N HIS A 113 -10.37 2.88 6.04
CA HIS A 113 -10.82 3.98 6.89
C HIS A 113 -9.66 4.77 7.51
N LEU A 114 -8.54 4.11 7.83
CA LEU A 114 -7.34 4.80 8.35
C LEU A 114 -6.90 5.97 7.45
N TRP A 115 -6.93 5.76 6.14
CA TRP A 115 -6.43 6.72 5.15
C TRP A 115 -7.45 7.79 4.76
N ILE A 116 -8.74 7.50 4.88
CA ILE A 116 -9.83 8.40 4.45
C ILE A 116 -10.70 8.89 5.61
N CYS A 117 -10.24 8.74 6.85
CA CYS A 117 -10.98 9.17 8.02
C CYS A 117 -11.27 10.67 7.93
N GLU A 118 -12.52 11.07 8.18
CA GLU A 118 -12.98 12.46 8.16
C GLU A 118 -12.29 13.38 9.19
N LYS A 119 -11.62 12.76 10.18
CA LYS A 119 -10.86 13.46 11.23
C LYS A 119 -9.38 13.61 10.90
N ASN A 120 -8.91 13.09 9.77
CA ASN A 120 -7.55 13.33 9.33
C ASN A 120 -7.39 14.81 8.98
N GLU A 121 -6.26 15.41 9.38
CA GLU A 121 -5.97 16.83 9.13
C GLU A 121 -5.82 17.11 7.64
N LEU A 122 -5.24 16.15 6.92
CA LEU A 122 -4.95 16.23 5.50
C LEU A 122 -5.59 15.07 4.75
N THR A 123 -5.96 15.35 3.50
CA THR A 123 -6.30 14.32 2.54
C THR A 123 -5.03 13.71 1.93
N ILE A 124 -5.13 12.48 1.46
CA ILE A 124 -4.04 11.78 0.77
C ILE A 124 -3.44 12.62 -0.37
N LYS A 125 -4.29 13.34 -1.13
CA LYS A 125 -3.83 14.14 -2.26
C LYS A 125 -3.01 15.35 -1.81
N GLU A 126 -3.46 16.03 -0.76
CA GLU A 126 -2.72 17.16 -0.18
C GLU A 126 -1.36 16.71 0.36
N VAL A 127 -1.27 15.53 0.99
CA VAL A 127 0.01 14.98 1.46
C VAL A 127 0.94 14.69 0.29
N ILE A 128 0.43 14.10 -0.80
CA ILE A 128 1.23 13.83 -2.00
C ILE A 128 1.74 15.14 -2.61
N GLU A 129 0.87 16.13 -2.83
CA GLU A 129 1.25 17.41 -3.42
C GLU A 129 2.27 18.16 -2.55
N ARG A 130 2.07 18.20 -1.21
CA ARG A 130 3.05 18.76 -0.27
C ARG A 130 4.38 18.01 -0.32
N SER A 131 4.35 16.68 -0.36
CA SER A 131 5.57 15.87 -0.40
C SER A 131 6.42 16.11 -1.64
N ILE A 132 5.82 16.52 -2.77
CA ILE A 132 6.56 16.89 -3.98
C ILE A 132 7.30 18.22 -3.76
N SER A 133 6.62 19.21 -3.15
CA SER A 133 7.23 20.49 -2.79
C SER A 133 8.36 20.32 -1.77
N ASP A 134 8.14 19.50 -0.74
CA ASP A 134 9.15 19.20 0.28
C ASP A 134 10.36 18.46 -0.32
N PHE A 135 10.13 17.58 -1.30
CA PHE A 135 11.20 16.91 -2.04
C PHE A 135 12.00 17.88 -2.92
N GLU A 136 11.32 18.82 -3.58
CA GLU A 136 11.98 19.88 -4.35
C GLU A 136 12.87 20.76 -3.45
N GLU A 137 12.37 21.16 -2.28
CA GLU A 137 13.14 21.91 -1.29
C GLU A 137 14.34 21.10 -0.78
N HIS A 138 14.18 19.80 -0.55
CA HIS A 138 15.26 18.91 -0.17
C HIS A 138 16.38 18.88 -1.23
N LEU A 139 16.03 18.76 -2.52
CA LEU A 139 16.99 18.79 -3.62
C LEU A 139 17.68 20.15 -3.77
N LEU A 140 16.96 21.25 -3.55
CA LEU A 140 17.53 22.60 -3.55
C LEU A 140 18.56 22.78 -2.43
N ASN A 141 18.26 22.28 -1.23
CA ASN A 141 19.18 22.32 -0.09
C ASN A 141 20.44 21.46 -0.30
N GLU A 142 20.37 20.42 -1.14
CA GLU A 142 21.51 19.61 -1.54
C GLU A 142 22.27 20.17 -2.77
N GLU A 143 21.93 21.38 -3.24
CA GLU A 143 22.50 22.03 -4.43
C GLU A 143 22.33 21.22 -5.74
N LYS A 144 21.36 20.30 -5.79
CA LYS A 144 21.09 19.43 -6.95
C LYS A 144 20.18 20.11 -7.99
N HIS A 145 20.62 21.25 -8.50
CA HIS A 145 19.81 22.10 -9.38
C HIS A 145 19.36 21.43 -10.70
N GLU A 146 20.11 20.46 -11.23
CA GLU A 146 19.67 19.70 -12.40
C GLU A 146 18.53 18.75 -12.08
N GLU A 147 18.57 18.05 -10.93
CA GLU A 147 17.49 17.16 -10.48
C GLU A 147 16.20 17.94 -10.21
N VAL A 148 16.29 19.17 -9.70
CA VAL A 148 15.13 20.06 -9.53
C VAL A 148 14.44 20.36 -10.86
N LYS A 149 15.20 20.67 -11.92
CA LYS A 149 14.62 20.89 -13.26
C LYS A 149 13.95 19.63 -13.79
N LEU A 150 14.57 18.47 -13.59
CA LEU A 150 14.00 17.17 -13.98
C LEU A 150 12.70 16.89 -13.23
N LEU A 151 12.68 17.12 -11.91
CA LEU A 151 11.50 16.97 -11.06
C LEU A 151 10.36 17.84 -11.56
N GLN A 152 10.61 19.13 -11.82
CA GLN A 152 9.59 20.06 -12.33
C GLN A 152 9.01 19.59 -13.68
N ASN A 153 9.84 19.05 -14.57
CA ASN A 153 9.40 18.52 -15.86
C ASN A 153 8.53 17.26 -15.73
N MET A 154 8.83 16.38 -14.77
CA MET A 154 8.13 15.10 -14.61
C MET A 154 6.95 15.15 -13.63
N ASN A 155 6.85 16.16 -12.77
CA ASN A 155 5.85 16.28 -11.71
C ASN A 155 4.41 16.09 -12.24
N PHE A 156 4.06 16.79 -13.32
CA PHE A 156 2.74 16.66 -13.94
C PHE A 156 2.43 15.22 -14.37
N SER A 157 3.41 14.54 -14.98
CA SER A 157 3.26 13.14 -15.41
C SER A 157 3.14 12.20 -14.22
N PHE A 158 3.90 12.44 -13.15
CA PHE A 158 3.86 11.67 -11.91
C PHE A 158 2.48 11.74 -11.24
N LEU A 159 1.98 12.96 -11.00
CA LEU A 159 0.64 13.19 -10.43
C LEU A 159 -0.46 12.64 -11.32
N LYS A 160 -0.35 12.83 -12.64
CA LYS A 160 -1.31 12.28 -13.59
C LYS A 160 -1.45 10.77 -13.45
N ILE A 161 -0.34 10.03 -13.36
CA ILE A 161 -0.37 8.58 -13.16
C ILE A 161 -1.06 8.24 -11.84
N LEU A 162 -0.71 8.90 -10.73
CA LEU A 162 -1.29 8.62 -9.42
C LEU A 162 -2.80 8.86 -9.34
N TYR A 163 -3.32 9.84 -10.09
CA TYR A 163 -4.73 10.22 -10.05
C TYR A 163 -5.60 9.50 -11.09
N GLU A 164 -5.01 8.68 -11.95
CA GLU A 164 -5.76 7.75 -12.79
C GLU A 164 -6.43 6.66 -11.94
N LYS A 165 -7.50 6.06 -12.49
CA LYS A 165 -8.09 4.85 -11.90
C LYS A 165 -7.10 3.69 -11.97
N SER A 166 -7.07 2.88 -10.91
CA SER A 166 -6.32 1.63 -10.86
C SER A 166 -7.07 0.56 -11.63
N GLU A 167 -6.36 -0.18 -12.47
CA GLU A 167 -6.91 -1.33 -13.20
C GLU A 167 -6.93 -2.58 -12.30
N VAL A 168 -6.11 -2.58 -11.23
CA VAL A 168 -5.98 -3.69 -10.28
C VAL A 168 -6.86 -3.48 -9.06
N LEU A 169 -6.84 -2.29 -8.46
CA LEU A 169 -7.64 -1.93 -7.30
C LEU A 169 -8.97 -1.32 -7.77
N ILE A 170 -9.96 -2.18 -8.03
CA ILE A 170 -11.27 -1.77 -8.57
C ILE A 170 -11.90 -0.66 -7.71
N GLY A 171 -12.30 0.43 -8.36
CA GLY A 171 -12.94 1.58 -7.73
C GLY A 171 -11.98 2.56 -7.05
N LYS A 172 -10.68 2.26 -7.02
CA LYS A 172 -9.64 3.09 -6.42
C LYS A 172 -8.78 3.77 -7.49
N ASP A 173 -8.17 4.87 -7.10
CA ASP A 173 -7.15 5.57 -7.90
C ASP A 173 -5.76 4.95 -7.65
N LYS A 174 -4.80 5.16 -8.55
CA LYS A 174 -3.46 4.55 -8.46
C LYS A 174 -2.65 5.00 -7.25
N TYR A 175 -2.95 6.16 -6.65
CA TYR A 175 -2.32 6.54 -5.39
C TYR A 175 -2.61 5.54 -4.26
N TRP A 176 -3.64 4.69 -4.36
CA TRP A 176 -3.84 3.58 -3.43
C TRP A 176 -2.81 2.46 -3.59
N GLU A 177 -2.21 2.33 -4.78
CA GLU A 177 -1.08 1.44 -5.03
C GLU A 177 0.17 1.98 -4.32
N LEU A 178 0.40 3.30 -4.39
CA LEU A 178 1.43 3.99 -3.60
C LEU A 178 1.20 3.76 -2.10
N ILE A 179 0.00 4.00 -1.58
CA ILE A 179 -0.33 3.75 -0.15
C ILE A 179 -0.02 2.30 0.23
N ARG A 180 -0.32 1.33 -0.64
CA ARG A 180 -0.05 -0.09 -0.40
C ARG A 180 1.45 -0.45 -0.49
N GLY A 181 2.30 0.46 -0.95
CA GLY A 181 3.72 0.24 -1.18
C GLY A 181 4.02 -0.52 -2.47
N VAL A 182 3.17 -0.38 -3.49
CA VAL A 182 3.27 -1.06 -4.79
C VAL A 182 3.67 -0.09 -5.88
N TYR A 183 4.75 -0.40 -6.59
CA TYR A 183 5.30 0.45 -7.64
C TYR A 183 4.62 0.16 -8.98
N ASN A 184 3.92 1.16 -9.53
CA ASN A 184 3.27 1.04 -10.83
C ASN A 184 4.28 1.12 -11.97
N GLY A 185 4.27 0.14 -12.88
CA GLY A 185 5.19 0.06 -14.02
C GLY A 185 5.01 1.18 -15.05
N LYS A 186 3.93 1.96 -15.02
CA LYS A 186 3.76 3.17 -15.85
C LYS A 186 4.80 4.23 -15.54
N PHE A 187 5.30 4.31 -14.30
CA PHE A 187 6.41 5.22 -13.96
C PHE A 187 7.67 4.93 -14.76
N ASN A 188 7.98 3.65 -15.02
CA ASN A 188 9.12 3.25 -15.85
C ASN A 188 9.00 3.68 -17.32
N LYS A 189 7.81 4.12 -17.76
CA LYS A 189 7.53 4.58 -19.13
C LYS A 189 7.52 6.10 -19.26
N VAL A 190 7.60 6.84 -18.15
CA VAL A 190 7.63 8.32 -18.15
C VAL A 190 8.87 8.83 -18.87
N SER A 191 10.02 8.17 -18.66
CA SER A 191 11.27 8.49 -19.32
C SER A 191 11.98 7.25 -19.84
N LYS A 192 12.89 7.45 -20.80
CA LYS A 192 13.88 6.44 -21.20
C LYS A 192 15.20 6.61 -20.45
N ASP A 193 15.45 7.81 -19.94
CA ASP A 193 16.66 8.13 -19.21
C ASP A 193 16.71 7.38 -17.88
N LYS A 194 17.92 6.96 -17.49
CA LYS A 194 18.10 6.14 -16.29
C LYS A 194 18.05 7.01 -15.03
N ASP A 195 18.61 8.21 -15.08
CA ASP A 195 18.72 9.10 -13.94
C ASP A 195 17.34 9.69 -13.62
N GLU A 196 16.56 10.04 -14.64
CA GLU A 196 15.15 10.43 -14.45
C GLU A 196 14.33 9.32 -13.80
N LYS A 197 14.50 8.05 -14.21
CA LYS A 197 13.80 6.90 -13.60
C LYS A 197 14.17 6.65 -12.15
N GLU A 198 15.40 6.99 -11.77
CA GLU A 198 15.83 6.91 -10.38
C GLU A 198 15.22 8.05 -9.57
N LEU A 199 15.21 9.27 -10.11
CA LEU A 199 14.53 10.39 -9.48
C LEU A 199 13.02 10.13 -9.25
N ILE A 200 12.33 9.46 -10.20
CA ILE A 200 10.93 9.03 -9.99
C ILE A 200 10.83 8.04 -8.83
N ASN A 201 11.79 7.12 -8.73
CA ASN A 201 11.84 6.14 -7.67
C ASN A 201 11.99 6.80 -6.30
N GLU A 202 12.94 7.73 -6.19
CA GLU A 202 13.23 8.49 -4.98
C GLU A 202 12.02 9.33 -4.57
N LEU A 203 11.41 10.06 -5.51
CA LEU A 203 10.18 10.80 -5.25
C LEU A 203 9.04 9.89 -4.78
N TRP A 204 8.85 8.72 -5.41
CA TRP A 204 7.82 7.77 -5.02
C TRP A 204 8.04 7.25 -3.59
N VAL A 205 9.28 6.94 -3.21
CA VAL A 205 9.65 6.54 -1.85
C VAL A 205 9.43 7.69 -0.86
N PHE A 206 9.78 8.91 -1.25
CA PHE A 206 9.58 10.12 -0.44
C PHE A 206 8.08 10.34 -0.14
N CYS A 207 7.23 10.27 -1.17
CA CYS A 207 5.77 10.37 -1.03
C CYS A 207 5.21 9.27 -0.12
N PHE A 208 5.66 8.02 -0.26
CA PHE A 208 5.24 6.92 0.62
C PHE A 208 5.57 7.22 2.09
N ASN A 209 6.78 7.69 2.35
CA ASN A 209 7.22 7.99 3.72
C ASN A 209 6.47 9.17 4.32
N ALA A 210 6.14 10.19 3.52
CA ALA A 210 5.27 11.29 3.93
C ALA A 210 3.87 10.78 4.33
N LEU A 211 3.25 9.93 3.50
CA LEU A 211 1.95 9.32 3.79
C LEU A 211 1.98 8.48 5.09
N LYS A 212 3.01 7.64 5.26
CA LYS A 212 3.21 6.83 6.46
C LYS A 212 3.37 7.68 7.73
N LYS A 213 3.97 8.86 7.62
CA LYS A 213 4.20 9.76 8.75
C LYS A 213 2.92 10.50 9.15
N GLU A 214 2.09 10.85 8.18
CA GLU A 214 0.87 11.61 8.39
C GLU A 214 -0.30 10.76 8.94
N PHE A 215 -0.47 9.54 8.44
CA PHE A 215 -1.62 8.67 8.75
C PHE A 215 -1.27 7.51 9.68
#